data_AF-A0A1Y1WQV3-F1
#
_entry.id   AF-A0A1Y1WQV3-F1
#
_cell.length_a   1.000
_cell.length_b   1.000
_cell.length_c   1.000
_cell.angle_alpha   90.00
_cell.angle_beta   90.00
_cell.angle_gamma   90.00
#
_symmetry.space_group_name_H-M   'P 1'
#
loop_
_entity.id
_entity.type
_entity.pdbx_description
1 polymer ?
#
loop_
_entity_poly.entity_id
_entity_poly.type
_entity_poly.pdbx_seq_one_letter_code
_entity_poly.pdbx_strand_id
1 'polypeptide(L)' 'YTPLFCAIKYKQVEIVELLLSNKNIDVNKPNKKGEIPLIFCIINKEVDCLKLLLKHKDININSTYQ' A
#
# COMPACT_ATOMS: atom_id res chain seq x y z
N TYR A 1 2.29 1.43 -12.16
CA TYR A 1 2.24 0.77 -10.85
C TYR A 1 3.60 0.92 -10.18
N THR A 2 3.65 1.19 -8.86
CA THR A 2 4.89 1.12 -8.06
C THR A 2 5.14 -0.34 -7.65
N PRO A 3 6.34 -0.72 -7.17
CA PRO A 3 6.58 -2.07 -6.66
C PRO A 3 5.58 -2.48 -5.58
N LEU A 4 5.23 -1.57 -4.67
CA LEU A 4 4.23 -1.79 -3.62
C LEU A 4 2.85 -2.12 -4.20
N PHE A 5 2.42 -1.38 -5.22
CA PHE A 5 1.15 -1.66 -5.91
C PHE A 5 1.12 -3.02 -6.61
N CYS A 6 2.23 -3.43 -7.25
CA CYS A 6 2.31 -4.73 -7.87
C CYS A 6 2.19 -5.83 -6.81
N ALA A 7 2.91 -5.71 -5.70
CA ALA A 7 2.85 -6.67 -4.60
C ALA A 7 1.43 -6.81 -4.02
N ILE A 8 0.74 -5.68 -3.79
CA ILE A 8 -0.66 -5.67 -3.33
C ILE A 8 -1.58 -6.32 -4.37
N LYS A 9 -1.49 -5.91 -5.64
CA LYS A 9 -2.34 -6.44 -6.74
C LYS A 9 -2.22 -7.95 -6.91
N TYR A 10 -1.01 -8.49 -6.71
CA TYR A 10 -0.75 -9.92 -6.83
C TYR A 10 -0.81 -10.66 -5.48
N LYS A 11 -1.28 -10.01 -4.41
CA LYS A 11 -1.47 -10.60 -3.07
C LYS A 11 -0.19 -11.19 -2.47
N GLN A 12 0.96 -10.60 -2.80
CA GLN A 12 2.28 -11.07 -2.37
C GLN A 12 2.61 -10.44 -1.00
N VAL A 13 2.00 -10.98 0.06
CA VAL A 13 2.07 -10.43 1.43
C VAL A 13 3.51 -10.28 1.91
N GLU A 14 4.35 -11.28 1.69
CA GLU A 14 5.76 -11.29 2.10
C GLU A 14 6.57 -10.21 1.38
N ILE A 15 6.22 -9.92 0.12
CA ILE A 15 6.86 -8.84 -0.66
C ILE A 15 6.36 -7.49 -0.17
N VAL A 16 5.10 -7.36 0.23
CA VAL A 16 4.59 -6.16 0.88
C VAL A 16 5.34 -5.90 2.19
N GLU A 17 5.52 -6.91 3.06
CA GLU A 17 6.32 -6.78 4.28
C GLU A 17 7.77 -6.36 3.99
N LEU A 18 8.42 -7.01 3.03
CA LEU A 18 9.79 -6.67 2.63
C LEU A 18 9.89 -5.22 2.16
N LEU A 19 8.96 -4.76 1.32
CA LEU A 19 8.93 -3.39 0.84
C LEU A 19 8.69 -2.38 1.98
N LEU A 20 7.77 -2.69 2.89
CA LEU A 20 7.46 -1.85 4.05
C LEU A 20 8.58 -1.82 5.10
N SER A 21 9.51 -2.78 5.09
CA SER A 21 10.70 -2.75 5.94
C SER A 21 11.72 -1.69 5.52
N ASN A 22 11.61 -1.16 4.30
CA ASN A 22 12.52 -0.14 3.78
C ASN A 22 12.22 1.23 4.39
N LYS A 23 13.15 1.78 5.18
CA LYS A 23 12.99 3.07 5.86
C LYS A 23 12.71 4.27 4.94
N ASN A 24 13.06 4.16 3.66
CA ASN A 24 12.89 5.24 2.68
C ASN A 24 11.67 5.04 1.75
N ILE A 25 10.83 4.05 2.04
CA ILE A 25 9.63 3.82 1.23
C ILE A 25 8.58 4.90 1.50
N ASP A 26 8.05 5.47 0.42
CA ASP A 26 6.85 6.28 0.48
C ASP A 26 5.62 5.38 0.35
N VAL A 27 5.06 4.98 1.49
CA VAL A 27 3.89 4.08 1.59
C VAL A 27 2.59 4.72 1.11
N ASN A 28 2.55 6.04 0.98
CA ASN A 28 1.38 6.79 0.54
C ASN A 28 1.45 7.16 -0.94
N LYS A 29 2.59 6.92 -1.59
CA LYS A 29 2.84 7.32 -2.98
C LYS A 29 1.74 6.82 -3.91
N PRO A 30 1.02 7.72 -4.59
CA PRO A 30 0.03 7.30 -5.57
C PRO A 30 0.71 6.64 -6.77
N ASN A 31 0.01 5.71 -7.41
CA ASN A 31 0.49 5.16 -8.68
C ASN A 31 0.22 6.11 -9.85
N LYS A 32 0.58 5.70 -11.07
CA LYS A 32 0.37 6.49 -12.30
C LYS A 32 -1.10 6.84 -12.61
N LYS A 33 -2.05 6.18 -11.97
CA LYS A 33 -3.50 6.44 -12.09
C LYS A 33 -4.03 7.31 -10.95
N GLY A 34 -3.17 7.78 -10.03
CA GLY A 34 -3.59 8.53 -8.84
C GLY A 34 -4.14 7.65 -7.72
N GLU A 35 -4.16 6.32 -7.87
CA GLU A 35 -4.63 5.42 -6.82
C GLU A 35 -3.64 5.43 -5.65
N ILE A 36 -4.14 5.45 -4.42
CA ILE A 36 -3.35 5.42 -3.18
C ILE A 36 -3.29 3.98 -2.65
N PRO A 37 -2.13 3.46 -2.18
CA PRO A 37 -1.98 2.06 -1.78
C PRO A 37 -3.04 1.57 -0.78
N LEU A 38 -3.35 2.39 0.23
CA LEU A 38 -4.34 2.08 1.26
C LEU A 38 -5.75 1.89 0.66
N ILE A 39 -6.17 2.83 -0.17
CA ILE A 39 -7.49 2.79 -0.83
C ILE A 39 -7.57 1.64 -1.83
N PHE A 40 -6.47 1.35 -2.52
CA PHE A 40 -6.39 0.22 -3.44
C PHE A 40 -6.60 -1.11 -2.71
N CYS A 41 -6.03 -1.31 -1.51
CA CYS A 41 -6.32 -2.49 -0.69
C CYS A 41 -7.81 -2.59 -0.33
N ILE A 42 -8.46 -1.48 0.02
CA ILE A 42 -9.88 -1.44 0.38
C ILE A 42 -10.77 -1.85 -0.80
N ILE A 43 -10.56 -1.24 -1.97
CA ILE A 43 -11.34 -1.51 -3.18
C ILE A 43 -11.19 -2.97 -3.61
N ASN A 44 -9.98 -3.52 -3.55
CA ASN A 44 -9.70 -4.90 -3.95
C ASN A 44 -9.95 -5.93 -2.83
N LYS A 45 -10.40 -5.48 -1.64
CA LYS A 45 -10.64 -6.33 -0.46
C LYS A 45 -9.39 -7.09 0.01
N GLU A 46 -8.21 -6.51 -0.15
CA GLU A 46 -6.93 -7.10 0.26
C GLU A 46 -6.65 -6.83 1.74
N VAL A 47 -7.33 -7.59 2.61
CA VAL A 47 -7.32 -7.39 4.06
C VAL A 47 -5.93 -7.54 4.68
N ASP A 48 -5.13 -8.51 4.24
CA ASP A 48 -3.81 -8.75 4.83
C ASP A 48 -2.83 -7.63 4.46
N CYS A 49 -2.82 -7.21 3.18
CA CYS A 49 -2.04 -6.05 2.74
C CYS A 49 -2.51 -4.75 3.43
N LEU A 50 -3.83 -4.58 3.63
CA LEU A 50 -4.39 -3.45 4.37
C LEU A 50 -3.86 -3.41 5.82
N LYS A 51 -3.90 -4.54 6.53
CA LYS A 51 -3.37 -4.64 7.89
C LYS A 51 -1.88 -4.30 7.96
N LEU A 52 -1.10 -4.72 6.98
CA LEU A 52 0.33 -4.39 6.92
C LEU A 52 0.58 -2.89 6.70
N LEU A 53 -0.14 -2.28 5.76
CA LEU A 53 -0.05 -0.83 5.52
C LEU A 53 -0.43 -0.03 6.77
N LEU A 54 -1.51 -0.43 7.47
CA LEU A 54 -1.98 0.24 8.68
C LEU A 54 -1.00 0.14 9.87
N LYS A 55 -0.11 -0.86 9.87
CA LYS A 55 0.96 -0.97 10.87
C LYS A 55 2.15 -0.06 10.58
N HIS A 56 2.27 0.48 9.37
CA HIS A 56 3.40 1.31 9.00
C HIS A 56 3.26 2.72 9.61
N LYS A 57 4.28 3.18 10.34
CA LYS A 57 4.25 4.45 11.10
C LYS A 57 3.93 5.69 10.26
N ASP A 58 4.33 5.68 8.98
CA ASP A 58 4.18 6.83 8.07
C ASP A 58 2.88 6.76 7.24
N ILE A 59 1.96 5.82 7.53
CA ILE A 59 0.70 5.67 6.79
C ILE A 59 -0.25 6.84 7.05
N ASN A 60 -0.82 7.41 5.99
CA ASN A 60 -1.87 8.42 6.10
C ASN A 60 -3.25 7.77 5.89
N ILE A 61 -3.96 7.52 7.00
CA ILE A 61 -5.31 6.92 7.01
C ILE A 61 -6.40 7.84 6.47
N ASN A 62 -6.18 9.16 6.47
CA ASN A 62 -7.14 10.16 5.99
C ASN A 62 -6.92 10.49 4.51
N SER A 63 -6.15 9.68 3.80
CA SER A 63 -5.97 9.80 2.36
C SER A 63 -7.31 9.55 1.66
N THR A 64 -8.01 10.62 1.30
CA THR A 64 -9.23 10.58 0.51
C THR A 64 -8.90 10.63 -0.97
N TYR A 65 -9.78 10.08 -1.83
CA TYR A 65 -9.76 10.41 -3.26
C TYR A 65 -9.98 11.93 -3.38
N GLN A 66 -9.00 12.63 -3.97
CA GLN A 66 -9.18 13.99 -4.47
C GLN A 66 -9.44 13.96 -5.97
#